data_AF-A0A915NTD6-F1
#
_entry.id   AF-A0A915NTD6-F1
#
_cell.length_a   1.000
_cell.length_b   1.000
_cell.length_c   1.000
_cell.angle_alpha   90.00
_cell.angle_beta   90.00
_cell.angle_gamma   90.00
#
_symmetry.space_group_name_H-M   'P 1'
#
loop_
_entity.id
_entity.type
_entity.pdbx_description
1 polymer ?
#
loop_
_entity_poly.entity_id
_entity_poly.type
_entity_poly.pdbx_seq_one_letter_code
_entity_poly.pdbx_strand_id
1 'polypeptide(L)'
;MAIRMSENYGHLNITSFTKILKKKKRKHKSDPEFQKLVEELWEKDVDRVDESGYLDAGNGNLFHYIFVESQGDPKTDPLVAVENYAALKDFFNKYPSFKSNPFYLTGESYAAVYIPILAVKILEGNKATQINLKGVAIGNGVLSDSLHTNTLPLYLYSHGLMDEEVWQSFQSQCCNGCMDGCDIKGIPDESKCGNMGGNLFAAYNNKLLNIYNIYENCVKKALHIPPILNNKWEVCSSNHFNKYTTIYEEMANFIKVILNANVRVIFYNGDLDMRCNMLMGQRFTEKLGYKLKTIKQAWIVNGQIGGFKTEYENGLTFTTVRGAGHAVPQYKPQESLYMFKQFLDNKPL
;
A
#
# COMPACT_ATOMS: atom_id res chain seq x y z
N MET A 1 9.90 -0.65 -4.06
CA MET A 1 8.82 -1.23 -4.89
C MET A 1 7.72 -0.20 -4.98
N ALA A 2 7.49 0.42 -6.13
CA ALA A 2 6.18 1.04 -6.35
C ALA A 2 5.37 -0.05 -7.05
N ILE A 3 4.17 -0.34 -6.58
CA ILE A 3 3.29 -1.27 -7.27
C ILE A 3 2.56 -0.42 -8.29
N ARG A 4 2.96 -0.54 -9.56
CA ARG A 4 2.21 0.04 -10.67
C ARG A 4 1.00 -0.88 -10.88
N MET A 5 -0.20 -0.34 -10.69
CA MET A 5 -1.40 -1.00 -11.19
C MET A 5 -1.39 -0.86 -12.72
N SER A 6 -1.53 -1.98 -13.42
CA SER A 6 -1.25 -2.15 -14.86
C SER A 6 -1.86 -1.07 -15.76
N GLU A 7 -1.09 -0.59 -16.74
CA GLU A 7 -1.60 0.12 -17.91
C GLU A 7 -1.28 -0.70 -19.17
N ASN A 8 -2.30 -0.99 -19.97
CA ASN A 8 -2.10 -1.48 -21.33
C ASN A 8 -1.50 -0.34 -22.19
N TYR A 9 -0.19 -0.37 -22.43
CA TYR A 9 0.41 0.35 -23.54
C TYR A 9 0.93 -0.63 -24.60
N GLY A 10 0.56 -0.32 -25.84
CA GLY A 10 0.84 -1.14 -27.00
C GLY A 10 2.34 -1.37 -27.22
N HIS A 11 2.64 -2.62 -27.57
CA HIS A 11 3.78 -3.12 -28.33
C HIS A 11 4.98 -2.16 -28.50
N LEU A 12 6.05 -2.43 -27.75
CA LEU A 12 7.41 -2.23 -28.23
C LEU A 12 8.12 -3.58 -28.25
N ASN A 13 8.47 -3.99 -29.47
CA ASN A 13 9.11 -5.26 -29.82
C ASN A 13 10.53 -5.32 -29.21
N ILE A 14 10.79 -6.27 -28.31
CA ILE A 14 12.15 -6.63 -27.88
C ILE A 14 12.39 -8.10 -28.21
N THR A 15 12.67 -8.36 -29.48
CA THR A 15 13.09 -9.67 -29.97
C THR A 15 14.59 -9.82 -29.72
N SER A 16 15.00 -10.32 -28.54
CA SER A 16 16.35 -10.90 -28.31
C SER A 16 16.54 -11.30 -26.83
N PHE A 17 15.97 -12.40 -26.33
CA PHE A 17 16.49 -13.02 -25.07
C PHE A 17 16.20 -14.53 -24.87
N THR A 18 15.62 -15.24 -25.84
CA THR A 18 15.03 -16.58 -25.60
C THR A 18 15.94 -17.79 -25.89
N LYS A 19 17.26 -17.74 -25.64
CA LYS A 19 18.15 -18.88 -25.99
C LYS A 19 18.94 -19.58 -24.89
N ILE A 20 18.79 -19.25 -23.60
CA ILE A 20 19.72 -19.80 -22.58
C ILE A 20 19.09 -20.69 -21.48
N LEU A 21 17.76 -20.86 -21.38
CA LEU A 21 17.17 -21.56 -20.21
C LEU A 21 16.70 -23.01 -20.41
N LYS A 22 17.20 -23.73 -21.41
CA LYS A 22 17.02 -25.20 -21.48
C LYS A 22 18.20 -25.93 -20.84
N LYS A 23 18.16 -26.11 -19.50
CA LYS A 23 18.61 -27.33 -18.76
C LYS A 23 18.98 -27.02 -17.30
N LYS A 24 18.14 -27.44 -16.35
CA LYS A 24 18.44 -28.37 -15.23
C LYS A 24 17.31 -28.32 -14.18
N LYS A 25 16.42 -29.32 -14.21
CA LYS A 25 15.45 -29.56 -13.12
C LYS A 25 16.14 -30.30 -11.98
N ARG A 26 16.00 -29.84 -10.74
CA ARG A 26 16.29 -30.62 -9.51
C ARG A 26 15.01 -30.66 -8.66
N LYS A 27 14.57 -31.87 -8.32
CA LYS A 27 13.37 -32.15 -7.51
C LYS A 27 13.66 -31.90 -6.02
N HIS A 28 12.89 -31.02 -5.39
CA HIS A 28 12.76 -30.96 -3.92
C HIS A 28 11.37 -31.47 -3.52
N LYS A 29 11.31 -32.29 -2.47
CA LYS A 29 10.08 -32.84 -1.90
C LYS A 29 9.30 -31.73 -1.19
N SER A 30 8.30 -31.18 -1.85
CA SER A 30 7.17 -30.47 -1.24
C SER A 30 5.87 -31.17 -1.65
N ASP A 31 4.81 -30.89 -0.89
CA ASP A 31 3.44 -31.38 -1.05
C ASP A 31 3.04 -31.64 -2.53
N PRO A 32 2.59 -32.85 -2.91
CA PRO A 32 2.26 -33.21 -4.29
C PRO A 32 1.19 -32.32 -4.95
N GLU A 33 0.22 -31.81 -4.19
CA GLU A 33 -0.78 -30.88 -4.73
C GLU A 33 -0.18 -29.50 -4.99
N PHE A 34 0.71 -29.05 -4.10
CA PHE A 34 1.46 -27.81 -4.27
C PHE A 34 2.47 -27.90 -5.43
N GLN A 35 3.14 -29.03 -5.63
CA GLN A 35 4.02 -29.29 -6.77
C GLN A 35 3.22 -29.24 -8.08
N LYS A 36 2.04 -29.85 -8.12
CA LYS A 36 1.19 -29.85 -9.32
C LYS A 36 0.66 -28.46 -9.65
N LEU A 37 0.23 -27.69 -8.63
CA LEU A 37 -0.20 -26.30 -8.79
C LEU A 37 0.95 -25.42 -9.31
N VAL A 38 2.16 -25.58 -8.76
CA VAL A 38 3.35 -24.84 -9.20
C VAL A 38 3.76 -25.25 -10.62
N GLU A 39 3.70 -26.53 -10.99
CA GLU A 39 4.03 -27.00 -12.33
C GLU A 39 3.01 -26.53 -13.39
N GLU A 40 1.72 -26.52 -13.07
CA GLU A 40 0.66 -26.01 -13.97
C GLU A 40 0.72 -24.49 -14.16
N LEU A 41 1.21 -23.75 -13.16
CA LEU A 41 1.43 -22.30 -13.24
C LEU A 41 2.76 -21.94 -13.94
N TRP A 42 3.79 -22.80 -13.83
CA TRP A 42 5.12 -22.58 -14.41
C TRP A 42 5.20 -22.80 -15.93
N GLU A 43 4.27 -23.56 -16.52
CA GLU A 43 4.23 -23.77 -17.99
C GLU A 43 3.67 -22.57 -18.78
N LYS A 44 3.15 -21.54 -18.11
CA LYS A 44 2.82 -20.26 -18.75
C LYS A 44 4.02 -19.32 -18.58
N ASP A 45 4.71 -19.05 -19.67
CA ASP A 45 5.88 -18.16 -19.76
C ASP A 45 5.74 -16.90 -18.87
N VAL A 46 6.43 -16.87 -17.72
CA VAL A 46 6.51 -15.69 -16.84
C VAL A 46 7.71 -14.85 -17.25
N ASP A 47 7.54 -14.07 -18.32
CA ASP A 47 8.45 -13.00 -18.75
C ASP A 47 8.01 -11.64 -18.17
N ARG A 48 7.79 -11.51 -16.85
CA ARG A 48 7.25 -10.26 -16.26
C ARG A 48 8.03 -9.71 -15.08
N VAL A 49 9.17 -9.11 -15.40
CA VAL A 49 9.68 -7.93 -14.69
C VAL A 49 9.50 -6.78 -15.68
N ASP A 50 8.37 -6.09 -15.60
CA ASP A 50 7.97 -5.20 -16.69
C ASP A 50 8.82 -3.91 -16.73
N GLU A 51 9.29 -3.39 -15.58
CA GLU A 51 10.13 -2.18 -15.54
C GLU A 51 11.11 -2.17 -14.33
N SER A 52 12.39 -1.87 -14.56
CA SER A 52 13.40 -1.63 -13.51
C SER A 52 14.30 -0.45 -13.88
N GLY A 53 14.86 0.26 -12.88
CA GLY A 53 15.66 1.45 -13.12
C GLY A 53 16.39 1.98 -11.89
N TYR A 54 17.14 3.06 -12.04
CA TYR A 54 17.94 3.66 -10.96
C TYR A 54 17.46 5.07 -10.63
N LEU A 55 17.30 5.37 -9.34
CA LEU A 55 17.09 6.73 -8.83
C LEU A 55 18.34 7.20 -8.11
N ASP A 56 18.72 8.47 -8.29
CA ASP A 56 19.83 9.07 -7.56
C ASP A 56 19.47 9.20 -6.06
N ALA A 57 20.23 8.49 -5.24
CA ALA A 57 20.08 8.52 -3.78
C ALA A 57 20.85 9.68 -3.14
N GLY A 58 21.69 10.37 -3.90
CA GLY A 58 22.69 11.33 -3.43
C GLY A 58 24.00 10.64 -3.02
N ASN A 59 25.07 11.43 -2.93
CA ASN A 59 26.41 10.98 -2.49
C ASN A 59 26.99 9.81 -3.31
N GLY A 60 26.66 9.73 -4.61
CA GLY A 60 27.13 8.67 -5.50
C GLY A 60 26.40 7.33 -5.37
N ASN A 61 25.37 7.24 -4.52
CA ASN A 61 24.56 6.05 -4.37
C ASN A 61 23.38 6.05 -5.36
N LEU A 62 22.98 4.86 -5.82
CA LEU A 62 21.81 4.68 -6.69
C LEU A 62 20.83 3.69 -6.05
N PHE A 63 19.54 4.01 -6.10
CA PHE A 63 18.46 3.10 -5.75
C PHE A 63 18.01 2.34 -6.99
N HIS A 64 18.32 1.05 -7.05
CA HIS A 64 17.71 0.18 -8.03
C HIS A 64 16.27 -0.14 -7.60
N TYR A 65 15.29 0.23 -8.42
CA TYR A 65 13.89 -0.13 -8.23
C TYR A 65 13.45 -1.17 -9.27
N ILE A 66 12.49 -1.99 -8.87
CA ILE A 66 11.82 -2.97 -9.71
C ILE A 66 10.31 -2.80 -9.49
N PHE A 67 9.56 -2.72 -10.59
CA PHE A 67 8.11 -2.78 -10.60
C PHE A 67 7.66 -4.23 -10.77
N VAL A 68 6.64 -4.59 -10.01
CA VAL A 68 5.97 -5.89 -10.17
C VAL A 68 4.47 -5.61 -10.19
N GLU A 69 3.80 -6.06 -11.26
CA GLU A 69 2.36 -5.88 -11.42
C GLU A 69 1.58 -6.72 -10.40
N SER A 70 0.42 -6.21 -9.99
CA SER A 70 -0.60 -7.03 -9.35
C SER A 70 -1.37 -7.78 -10.44
N GLN A 71 -1.59 -9.09 -10.28
CA GLN A 71 -2.24 -9.95 -11.27
C GLN A 71 -3.66 -9.50 -11.62
N GLY A 72 -4.10 -9.85 -12.83
CA GLY A 72 -5.43 -9.56 -13.35
C GLY A 72 -6.55 -10.48 -12.86
N ASP A 73 -6.28 -11.47 -12.02
CA ASP A 73 -7.32 -12.32 -11.39
C ASP A 73 -7.20 -12.34 -9.87
N PRO A 74 -8.05 -11.57 -9.20
CA PRO A 74 -7.97 -11.45 -7.76
C PRO A 74 -8.80 -12.45 -6.94
N LYS A 75 -9.15 -13.58 -7.54
CA LYS A 75 -9.38 -14.82 -6.77
C LYS A 75 -8.07 -15.52 -6.41
N THR A 76 -6.93 -15.04 -6.91
CA THR A 76 -5.64 -15.71 -6.77
C THR A 76 -4.64 -14.96 -5.90
N ASP A 77 -4.97 -13.90 -5.17
CA ASP A 77 -3.96 -13.04 -4.49
C ASP A 77 -2.87 -13.65 -3.58
N PRO A 78 -3.04 -14.84 -2.94
CA PRO A 78 -1.91 -15.53 -2.34
C PRO A 78 -0.81 -15.83 -3.38
N LEU A 79 -1.21 -16.00 -4.65
CA LEU A 79 -0.39 -16.13 -5.83
C LEU A 79 0.43 -14.87 -6.12
N VAL A 80 -0.09 -13.65 -5.93
CA VAL A 80 0.70 -12.41 -6.19
C VAL A 80 1.91 -12.32 -5.26
N ALA A 81 1.73 -12.57 -3.96
CA ALA A 81 2.88 -12.55 -3.04
C ALA A 81 3.85 -13.71 -3.30
N VAL A 82 3.35 -14.88 -3.68
CA VAL A 82 4.16 -16.06 -4.02
C VAL A 82 4.93 -15.86 -5.34
N GLU A 83 4.30 -15.30 -6.36
CA GLU A 83 4.89 -14.95 -7.65
C GLU A 83 5.88 -13.81 -7.50
N ASN A 84 5.54 -12.75 -6.76
CA ASN A 84 6.47 -11.67 -6.45
C ASN A 84 7.69 -12.21 -5.71
N TYR A 85 7.49 -13.13 -4.77
CA TYR A 85 8.60 -13.80 -4.11
C TYR A 85 9.42 -14.66 -5.08
N ALA A 86 8.78 -15.40 -6.00
CA ALA A 86 9.46 -16.16 -7.04
C ALA A 86 10.28 -15.27 -7.98
N ALA A 87 9.71 -14.15 -8.45
CA ALA A 87 10.40 -13.15 -9.25
C ALA A 87 11.60 -12.56 -8.50
N LEU A 88 11.46 -12.25 -7.20
CA LEU A 88 12.59 -11.81 -6.38
C LEU A 88 13.67 -12.89 -6.24
N LYS A 89 13.30 -14.16 -6.06
CA LYS A 89 14.27 -15.26 -6.07
C LYS A 89 15.07 -15.30 -7.35
N ASP A 90 14.40 -15.24 -8.48
CA ASP A 90 15.03 -15.30 -9.79
C ASP A 90 15.90 -14.07 -10.04
N PHE A 91 15.44 -12.89 -9.65
CA PHE A 91 16.22 -11.66 -9.69
C PHE A 91 17.53 -11.79 -8.89
N PHE A 92 17.47 -12.19 -7.63
CA PHE A 92 18.68 -12.29 -6.79
C PHE A 92 19.57 -13.47 -7.18
N ASN A 93 19.02 -14.53 -7.77
CA ASN A 93 19.83 -15.62 -8.33
C ASN A 93 20.54 -15.20 -9.63
N LYS A 94 19.88 -14.42 -10.47
CA LYS A 94 20.47 -13.86 -11.70
C LYS A 94 21.50 -12.76 -11.40
N TYR A 95 21.25 -11.97 -10.36
CA TYR A 95 22.12 -10.85 -9.95
C TYR A 95 22.57 -10.99 -8.48
N PRO A 96 23.44 -11.97 -8.17
CA PRO A 96 23.85 -12.27 -6.80
C PRO A 96 24.61 -11.13 -6.12
N SER A 97 25.21 -10.21 -6.88
CA SER A 97 25.89 -9.02 -6.35
C SER A 97 24.95 -8.08 -5.59
N PHE A 98 23.64 -8.13 -5.82
CA PHE A 98 22.67 -7.32 -5.05
C PHE A 98 22.26 -7.97 -3.72
N LYS A 99 22.59 -9.24 -3.46
CA LYS A 99 22.16 -9.92 -2.22
C LYS A 99 22.70 -9.26 -0.95
N SER A 100 23.91 -8.69 -1.02
CA SER A 100 24.51 -7.95 0.11
C SER A 100 23.87 -6.58 0.34
N ASN A 101 23.21 -6.01 -0.67
CA ASN A 101 22.65 -4.66 -0.58
C ASN A 101 21.43 -4.65 0.34
N PRO A 102 21.27 -3.61 1.18
CA PRO A 102 20.02 -3.38 1.90
C PRO A 102 18.83 -3.40 0.94
N PHE A 103 17.88 -4.29 1.20
CA PHE A 103 16.68 -4.44 0.40
C PHE A 103 15.48 -3.85 1.15
N TYR A 104 14.64 -3.13 0.42
CA TYR A 104 13.47 -2.45 0.97
C TYR A 104 12.24 -2.75 0.13
N LEU A 105 11.14 -3.07 0.81
CA LEU A 105 9.84 -3.17 0.19
C LEU A 105 9.06 -1.89 0.46
N THR A 106 8.41 -1.37 -0.56
CA THR A 106 7.59 -0.17 -0.42
C THR A 106 6.29 -0.37 -1.18
N GLY A 107 5.27 0.43 -0.91
CA GLY A 107 4.02 0.36 -1.65
C GLY A 107 3.03 1.41 -1.17
N GLU A 108 1.95 1.57 -1.93
CA GLU A 108 0.87 2.50 -1.62
C GLU A 108 -0.49 1.80 -1.67
N SER A 109 -1.48 2.29 -0.92
CA SER A 109 -2.87 1.86 -1.05
C SER A 109 -3.05 0.38 -0.72
N TYR A 110 -3.60 -0.41 -1.64
CA TYR A 110 -3.77 -1.85 -1.48
C TYR A 110 -2.43 -2.62 -1.38
N ALA A 111 -1.30 -2.01 -1.75
CA ALA A 111 0.02 -2.56 -1.47
C ALA A 111 0.27 -2.80 0.03
N ALA A 112 -0.50 -2.17 0.91
CA ALA A 112 -0.52 -2.48 2.33
C ALA A 112 -0.89 -3.93 2.65
N VAL A 113 -1.57 -4.64 1.73
CA VAL A 113 -1.79 -6.08 1.79
C VAL A 113 -0.61 -6.83 1.19
N TYR A 114 -0.18 -6.44 -0.02
CA TYR A 114 0.89 -7.15 -0.75
C TYR A 114 2.24 -7.13 -0.03
N ILE A 115 2.63 -5.97 0.49
CA ILE A 115 3.97 -5.75 1.02
C ILE A 115 4.22 -6.52 2.32
N PRO A 116 3.33 -6.51 3.32
CA PRO A 116 3.55 -7.31 4.53
C PRO A 116 3.58 -8.81 4.25
N ILE A 117 2.70 -9.32 3.38
CA ILE A 117 2.68 -10.73 3.00
C ILE A 117 3.99 -11.11 2.31
N LEU A 118 4.43 -10.31 1.34
CA LEU A 118 5.70 -10.53 0.63
C LEU A 118 6.91 -10.47 1.58
N ALA A 119 6.94 -9.50 2.50
CA ALA A 119 7.99 -9.39 3.51
C ALA A 119 8.07 -10.65 4.38
N VAL A 120 6.93 -11.16 4.86
CA VAL A 120 6.88 -12.41 5.62
C VAL A 120 7.38 -13.59 4.78
N LYS A 121 6.99 -13.70 3.50
CA LYS A 121 7.48 -14.75 2.59
C LYS A 121 9.00 -14.69 2.39
N ILE A 122 9.55 -13.48 2.24
CA ILE A 122 11.00 -13.28 2.18
C ILE A 122 11.66 -13.77 3.47
N LEU A 123 11.13 -13.41 4.64
CA LEU A 123 11.67 -13.81 5.95
C LEU A 123 11.62 -15.32 6.15
N GLU A 124 10.50 -15.97 5.83
CA GLU A 124 10.30 -17.43 5.91
C GLU A 124 11.29 -18.18 5.00
N GLY A 125 11.44 -17.72 3.75
CA GLY A 125 12.31 -18.34 2.77
C GLY A 125 13.77 -17.87 2.79
N ASN A 126 14.14 -16.94 3.70
CA ASN A 126 15.42 -16.24 3.61
C ASN A 126 16.64 -17.14 3.78
N LYS A 127 16.46 -18.31 4.42
CA LYS A 127 17.51 -19.35 4.51
C LYS A 127 18.03 -19.78 3.14
N ALA A 128 17.19 -19.71 2.09
CA ALA A 128 17.55 -20.07 0.72
C ALA A 128 17.99 -18.87 -0.14
N THR A 129 17.40 -17.70 0.09
CA THR A 129 17.53 -16.55 -0.84
C THR A 129 18.55 -15.52 -0.42
N GLN A 130 18.82 -15.41 0.89
CA GLN A 130 19.75 -14.44 1.48
C GLN A 130 19.45 -12.99 1.08
N ILE A 131 18.17 -12.64 0.98
CA ILE A 131 17.71 -11.27 0.73
C ILE A 131 17.91 -10.47 2.02
N ASN A 132 18.70 -9.40 1.94
CA ASN A 132 19.00 -8.54 3.08
C ASN A 132 17.87 -7.51 3.33
N LEU A 133 16.67 -7.97 3.65
CA LEU A 133 15.50 -7.12 3.92
C LEU A 133 15.74 -6.25 5.17
N LYS A 134 15.71 -4.92 5.00
CA LYS A 134 15.99 -3.93 6.05
C LYS A 134 14.80 -3.06 6.43
N GLY A 135 13.81 -2.91 5.54
CA GLY A 135 12.64 -2.14 5.88
C GLY A 135 11.46 -2.29 4.91
N VAL A 136 10.31 -1.88 5.42
CA VAL A 136 9.02 -1.78 4.75
C VAL A 136 8.49 -0.35 4.88
N ALA A 137 8.11 0.28 3.77
CA ALA A 137 7.43 1.59 3.79
C ALA A 137 6.08 1.53 3.08
N ILE A 138 4.99 1.86 3.77
CA ILE A 138 3.63 1.76 3.24
C ILE A 138 2.97 3.13 3.29
N GLY A 139 2.63 3.65 2.11
CA GLY A 139 1.95 4.93 1.90
C GLY A 139 0.44 4.74 1.83
N ASN A 140 -0.32 5.54 2.57
CA ASN A 140 -1.79 5.60 2.46
C ASN A 140 -2.45 4.21 2.34
N GLY A 141 -2.02 3.30 3.21
CA GLY A 141 -2.26 1.87 3.04
C GLY A 141 -3.57 1.38 3.65
N VAL A 142 -4.29 0.47 2.97
CA VAL A 142 -5.44 -0.25 3.56
C VAL A 142 -4.92 -1.32 4.51
N LEU A 143 -4.82 -0.99 5.80
CA LEU A 143 -4.18 -1.85 6.82
C LEU A 143 -5.18 -2.68 7.64
N SER A 144 -6.43 -2.23 7.71
CA SER A 144 -7.52 -2.82 8.47
C SER A 144 -8.85 -2.38 7.87
N ASP A 145 -9.67 -3.34 7.43
CA ASP A 145 -10.98 -3.05 6.84
C ASP A 145 -11.95 -2.44 7.85
N SER A 146 -11.86 -2.87 9.11
CA SER A 146 -12.62 -2.29 10.22
C SER A 146 -12.23 -0.83 10.43
N LEU A 147 -10.94 -0.51 10.57
CA LEU A 147 -10.50 0.87 10.77
C LEU A 147 -10.75 1.75 9.53
N HIS A 148 -10.66 1.19 8.32
CA HIS A 148 -10.99 1.89 7.08
C HIS A 148 -12.41 2.44 7.11
N THR A 149 -13.37 1.62 7.55
CA THR A 149 -14.77 2.02 7.70
C THR A 149 -14.97 2.93 8.92
N ASN A 150 -14.43 2.53 10.07
CA ASN A 150 -14.74 3.16 11.36
C ASN A 150 -14.15 4.57 11.51
N THR A 151 -13.14 4.92 10.73
CA THR A 151 -12.49 6.24 10.79
C THR A 151 -13.09 7.27 9.84
N LEU A 152 -13.84 6.85 8.83
CA LEU A 152 -14.35 7.73 7.79
C LEU A 152 -15.30 8.81 8.33
N PRO A 153 -16.29 8.53 9.19
CA PRO A 153 -17.19 9.58 9.69
C PRO A 153 -16.47 10.69 10.45
N LEU A 154 -15.52 10.33 11.31
CA LEU A 154 -14.71 11.30 12.05
C LEU A 154 -13.83 12.13 11.10
N TYR A 155 -13.26 11.50 10.07
CA TYR A 155 -12.51 12.21 9.04
C TYR A 155 -13.38 13.23 8.30
N LEU A 156 -14.55 12.81 7.82
CA LEU A 156 -15.49 13.69 7.12
C LEU A 156 -15.94 14.87 7.97
N TYR A 157 -16.33 14.63 9.22
CA TYR A 157 -16.74 15.67 10.14
C TYR A 157 -15.63 16.68 10.44
N SER A 158 -14.44 16.19 10.79
CA SER A 158 -13.28 17.06 11.10
C SER A 158 -12.77 17.87 9.91
N HIS A 159 -13.15 17.52 8.67
CA HIS A 159 -12.81 18.27 7.46
C HIS A 159 -13.99 19.11 6.93
N GLY A 160 -15.06 19.26 7.72
CA GLY A 160 -16.21 20.08 7.35
C GLY A 160 -17.04 19.51 6.21
N LEU A 161 -16.90 18.20 5.94
CA LEU A 161 -17.66 17.52 4.90
C LEU A 161 -19.00 17.02 5.42
N MET A 162 -19.17 16.83 6.72
CA MET A 162 -20.40 16.36 7.37
C MET A 162 -21.03 17.45 8.23
N ASP A 163 -22.33 17.67 8.07
CA ASP A 163 -23.10 18.64 8.87
C ASP A 163 -23.16 18.22 10.35
N GLU A 164 -23.20 19.21 11.26
CA GLU A 164 -23.24 19.01 12.71
C GLU A 164 -24.42 18.12 13.14
N GLU A 165 -25.62 18.35 12.58
CA GLU A 165 -26.80 17.55 12.92
C GLU A 165 -26.65 16.07 12.51
N VAL A 166 -26.05 15.83 11.34
CA VAL A 166 -25.77 14.48 10.85
C VAL A 166 -24.73 13.80 11.74
N TRP A 167 -23.67 14.51 12.11
CA TRP A 167 -22.65 14.02 13.04
C TRP A 167 -23.22 13.64 14.40
N GLN A 168 -23.96 14.55 15.05
CA GLN A 168 -24.56 14.32 16.36
C GLN A 168 -25.57 13.16 16.32
N SER A 169 -26.38 13.07 15.25
CA SER A 169 -27.31 11.96 15.03
C SER A 169 -26.57 10.63 14.87
N PHE A 170 -25.51 10.59 14.06
CA PHE A 170 -24.72 9.38 13.83
C PHE A 170 -24.01 8.93 15.11
N GLN A 171 -23.32 9.84 15.79
CA GLN A 171 -22.59 9.57 17.03
C GLN A 171 -23.53 9.02 18.12
N SER A 172 -24.68 9.67 18.33
CA SER A 172 -25.63 9.27 19.38
C SER A 172 -26.32 7.94 19.06
N GLN A 173 -26.80 7.75 17.83
CA GLN A 173 -27.65 6.60 17.48
C GLN A 173 -26.87 5.37 17.05
N CYS A 174 -25.66 5.55 16.51
CA CYS A 174 -24.86 4.45 15.95
C CYS A 174 -23.65 4.10 16.80
N CYS A 175 -23.20 5.03 17.64
CA CYS A 175 -21.97 4.89 18.42
C CYS A 175 -22.16 5.16 19.92
N ASN A 176 -23.40 5.15 20.43
CA ASN A 176 -23.71 5.38 21.85
C ASN A 176 -23.07 6.65 22.42
N GLY A 177 -22.94 7.71 21.61
CA GLY A 177 -22.32 8.97 22.01
C GLY A 177 -20.80 9.01 21.92
N CYS A 178 -20.11 7.92 21.59
CA CYS A 178 -18.65 7.86 21.52
C CYS A 178 -18.15 7.19 20.24
N MET A 179 -17.47 7.96 19.39
CA MET A 179 -16.90 7.43 18.15
C MET A 179 -15.64 6.59 18.37
N ASP A 180 -14.95 6.80 19.49
CA ASP A 180 -13.79 6.00 19.85
C ASP A 180 -14.23 4.61 20.30
N GLY A 181 -13.81 3.60 19.55
CA GLY A 181 -14.22 2.20 19.76
C GLY A 181 -15.57 1.83 19.13
N CYS A 182 -16.22 2.74 18.39
CA CYS A 182 -17.44 2.41 17.65
C CYS A 182 -17.13 1.47 16.48
N ASP A 183 -17.74 0.27 16.47
CA ASP A 183 -17.58 -0.71 15.40
C ASP A 183 -18.62 -0.51 14.29
N ILE A 184 -18.44 0.56 13.51
CA ILE A 184 -19.32 0.91 12.38
C ILE A 184 -19.33 -0.21 11.34
N LYS A 185 -18.20 -0.89 11.10
CA LYS A 185 -18.09 -2.01 10.17
C LYS A 185 -18.99 -3.19 10.55
N GLY A 186 -19.22 -3.41 11.84
CA GLY A 186 -20.08 -4.46 12.36
C GLY A 186 -21.58 -4.10 12.37
N ILE A 187 -21.95 -2.86 12.03
CA ILE A 187 -23.35 -2.44 11.96
C ILE A 187 -24.02 -3.07 10.72
N PRO A 188 -25.19 -3.72 10.86
CA PRO A 188 -25.91 -4.28 9.71
C PRO A 188 -26.31 -3.20 8.70
N ASP A 189 -26.08 -3.44 7.41
CA ASP A 189 -26.32 -2.48 6.34
C ASP A 189 -27.80 -2.06 6.27
N GLU A 190 -28.72 -2.98 6.53
CA GLU A 190 -30.17 -2.77 6.54
C GLU A 190 -30.66 -1.95 7.74
N SER A 191 -29.83 -1.77 8.76
CA SER A 191 -30.19 -1.01 9.95
C SER A 191 -30.27 0.50 9.64
N LYS A 192 -30.90 1.27 10.54
CA LYS A 192 -30.91 2.74 10.43
C LYS A 192 -29.48 3.31 10.29
N CYS A 193 -28.54 2.75 11.05
CA CYS A 193 -27.15 3.19 11.05
C CYS A 193 -26.36 2.72 9.83
N GLY A 194 -26.63 1.51 9.34
CA GLY A 194 -26.09 1.03 8.06
C GLY A 194 -26.53 1.95 6.91
N ASN A 195 -27.81 2.31 6.86
CA ASN A 195 -28.33 3.26 5.87
C ASN A 195 -27.70 4.66 6.01
N MET A 196 -27.52 5.19 7.22
CA MET A 196 -26.83 6.48 7.41
C MET A 196 -25.38 6.41 6.90
N GLY A 197 -24.65 5.36 7.25
CA GLY A 197 -23.27 5.14 6.78
C GLY A 197 -23.18 4.98 5.26
N GLY A 198 -24.08 4.20 4.66
CA GLY A 198 -24.18 4.02 3.22
C GLY A 198 -24.48 5.32 2.48
N ASN A 199 -25.39 6.14 2.99
CA ASN A 199 -25.71 7.45 2.43
C ASN A 199 -24.52 8.42 2.50
N LEU A 200 -23.79 8.44 3.62
CA LEU A 200 -22.55 9.22 3.73
C LEU A 200 -21.53 8.76 2.68
N PHE A 201 -21.26 7.46 2.59
CA PHE A 201 -20.32 6.92 1.62
C PHE A 201 -20.72 7.26 0.17
N ALA A 202 -22.01 7.12 -0.17
CA ALA A 202 -22.53 7.45 -1.49
C ALA A 202 -22.41 8.96 -1.80
N ALA A 203 -22.68 9.83 -0.82
CA ALA A 203 -22.61 11.27 -0.98
C ALA A 203 -21.19 11.74 -1.35
N TYR A 204 -20.14 11.17 -0.75
CA TYR A 204 -18.76 11.58 -1.05
C TYR A 204 -18.11 10.78 -2.19
N ASN A 205 -18.71 9.66 -2.60
CA ASN A 205 -18.29 8.90 -3.77
C ASN A 205 -19.06 9.30 -5.05
N ASN A 206 -19.58 10.54 -5.09
CA ASN A 206 -20.43 11.06 -6.18
C ASN A 206 -19.64 11.63 -7.38
N LYS A 207 -18.33 11.39 -7.46
CA LYS A 207 -17.37 11.90 -8.48
C LYS A 207 -17.14 13.42 -8.49
N LEU A 208 -17.80 14.21 -7.64
CA LEU A 208 -17.55 15.65 -7.51
C LEU A 208 -16.43 15.95 -6.52
N LEU A 209 -16.34 15.15 -5.44
CA LEU A 209 -15.23 15.19 -4.50
C LEU A 209 -14.11 14.25 -4.94
N ASN A 210 -12.87 14.74 -4.96
CA ASN A 210 -11.71 13.89 -5.19
C ASN A 210 -11.37 13.15 -3.90
N ILE A 211 -11.71 11.86 -3.84
CA ILE A 211 -11.48 11.02 -2.65
C ILE A 211 -9.99 10.80 -2.33
N TYR A 212 -9.11 11.06 -3.30
CA TYR A 212 -7.66 10.94 -3.14
C TYR A 212 -6.99 12.25 -2.70
N ASN A 213 -7.69 13.38 -2.79
CA ASN A 213 -7.24 14.67 -2.25
C ASN A 213 -8.46 15.59 -2.13
N ILE A 214 -8.99 15.75 -0.92
CA ILE A 214 -10.27 16.46 -0.69
C ILE A 214 -10.27 17.95 -1.06
N TYR A 215 -9.10 18.55 -1.29
CA TYR A 215 -8.98 19.96 -1.71
C TYR A 215 -8.67 20.13 -3.20
N GLU A 216 -8.49 19.05 -3.94
CA GLU A 216 -8.30 19.13 -5.38
C GLU A 216 -9.62 19.00 -6.15
N ASN A 217 -9.73 19.81 -7.20
CA ASN A 217 -10.84 19.72 -8.13
C ASN A 217 -10.76 18.41 -8.93
N CYS A 218 -11.92 17.76 -9.12
CA CYS A 218 -12.06 16.71 -10.11
C CYS A 218 -11.94 17.31 -11.54
N VAL A 219 -10.74 17.26 -12.13
CA VAL A 219 -10.39 17.99 -13.37
C VAL A 219 -11.07 17.44 -14.65
N LYS A 220 -11.85 16.36 -14.58
CA LYS A 220 -12.53 15.77 -15.76
C LYS A 220 -13.42 16.78 -16.51
N LYS A 221 -14.06 17.72 -15.79
CA LYS A 221 -14.92 18.76 -16.38
C LYS A 221 -14.13 19.94 -16.95
N ALA A 222 -12.96 20.25 -16.38
CA ALA A 222 -12.11 21.36 -16.81
C ALA A 222 -11.29 21.04 -18.08
N LEU A 223 -11.04 19.76 -18.37
CA LEU A 223 -10.30 19.31 -19.55
C LEU A 223 -11.15 19.17 -20.81
N HIS A 224 -12.45 19.51 -20.77
CA HIS A 224 -13.39 19.35 -21.89
C HIS A 224 -13.30 17.98 -22.57
N ILE A 225 -13.06 16.91 -21.81
CA ILE A 225 -12.84 15.58 -22.38
C ILE A 225 -14.07 15.17 -23.21
N PRO A 226 -13.91 14.89 -24.51
CA PRO A 226 -15.02 14.49 -25.37
C PRO A 226 -15.81 13.33 -24.75
N PRO A 227 -17.15 13.34 -24.76
CA PRO A 227 -17.98 12.29 -24.15
C PRO A 227 -17.63 10.87 -24.60
N ILE A 228 -17.09 10.72 -25.81
CA ILE A 228 -16.65 9.44 -26.39
C ILE A 228 -15.37 8.85 -25.75
N LEU A 229 -14.57 9.68 -25.07
CA LEU A 229 -13.36 9.28 -24.34
C LEU A 229 -13.62 9.11 -22.84
N ASN A 230 -14.81 9.50 -22.36
CA ASN A 230 -15.17 9.50 -20.94
C ASN A 230 -15.19 8.10 -20.29
N ASN A 231 -15.28 7.05 -21.12
CA ASN A 231 -15.39 5.64 -20.69
C ASN A 231 -14.14 4.79 -20.97
N LYS A 232 -13.04 5.38 -21.48
CA LYS A 232 -11.84 4.62 -21.89
C LYS A 232 -10.66 4.72 -20.92
N TRP A 233 -10.70 5.67 -19.98
CA TRP A 233 -9.59 5.93 -19.06
C TRP A 233 -10.06 5.87 -17.61
N GLU A 234 -9.57 4.85 -16.90
CA GLU A 234 -9.74 4.69 -15.45
C GLU A 234 -8.35 4.43 -14.86
N VAL A 235 -7.96 5.20 -13.83
CA VAL A 235 -6.68 4.99 -13.10
C VAL A 235 -6.63 3.61 -12.45
N CYS A 236 -7.80 3.09 -12.07
CA CYS A 236 -7.96 1.75 -11.50
C CYS A 236 -9.02 1.01 -12.32
N SER A 237 -8.72 -0.22 -12.76
CA SER A 237 -9.68 -1.02 -13.52
C SER A 237 -10.81 -1.54 -12.63
N SER A 238 -12.02 -1.00 -12.81
CA SER A 238 -13.24 -1.45 -12.13
C SER A 238 -13.51 -2.96 -12.26
N ASN A 239 -13.20 -3.55 -13.41
CA ASN A 239 -13.37 -4.99 -13.68
C ASN A 239 -12.48 -5.90 -12.84
N HIS A 240 -11.30 -5.43 -12.45
CA HIS A 240 -10.37 -6.16 -11.60
C HIS A 240 -10.81 -6.03 -10.15
N PHE A 241 -11.15 -4.80 -9.73
CA PHE A 241 -11.68 -4.52 -8.39
C PHE A 241 -12.92 -5.36 -8.04
N ASN A 242 -13.91 -5.46 -8.94
CA ASN A 242 -15.17 -6.18 -8.68
C ASN A 242 -15.02 -7.71 -8.66
N LYS A 243 -13.91 -8.26 -9.16
CA LYS A 243 -13.62 -9.68 -9.12
C LYS A 243 -12.69 -10.05 -7.96
N TYR A 244 -12.25 -9.03 -7.20
CA TYR A 244 -11.22 -9.18 -6.18
C TYR A 244 -11.81 -9.69 -4.89
N THR A 245 -11.28 -10.82 -4.41
CA THR A 245 -11.65 -11.36 -3.11
C THR A 245 -10.54 -11.05 -2.13
N THR A 246 -10.76 -10.08 -1.25
CA THR A 246 -9.86 -9.84 -0.12
C THR A 246 -9.86 -11.06 0.79
N ILE A 247 -8.67 -11.64 1.02
CA ILE A 247 -8.49 -12.82 1.90
C ILE A 247 -8.01 -12.39 3.30
N TYR A 248 -7.39 -11.22 3.39
CA TYR A 248 -6.85 -10.69 4.63
C TYR A 248 -7.38 -9.28 4.89
N GLU A 249 -8.24 -9.16 5.89
CA GLU A 249 -8.87 -7.89 6.29
C GLU A 249 -8.02 -7.10 7.32
N GLU A 250 -6.98 -7.73 7.90
CA GLU A 250 -6.15 -7.17 8.98
C GLU A 250 -4.67 -7.51 8.80
N MET A 251 -3.82 -6.49 8.70
CA MET A 251 -2.38 -6.67 8.48
C MET A 251 -1.54 -6.77 9.75
N ALA A 252 -2.13 -6.62 10.93
CA ALA A 252 -1.42 -6.47 12.19
C ALA A 252 -0.44 -7.62 12.49
N ASN A 253 -0.85 -8.86 12.22
CA ASN A 253 -0.01 -10.04 12.48
C ASN A 253 1.23 -10.08 11.56
N PHE A 254 1.07 -9.74 10.27
CA PHE A 254 2.18 -9.68 9.33
C PHE A 254 3.18 -8.60 9.73
N ILE A 255 2.69 -7.41 10.11
CA ILE A 255 3.54 -6.31 10.59
C ILE A 255 4.31 -6.69 11.85
N LYS A 256 3.68 -7.37 12.81
CA LYS A 256 4.36 -7.87 14.01
C LYS A 256 5.48 -8.86 13.68
N VAL A 257 5.27 -9.77 12.73
CA VAL A 257 6.33 -10.70 12.26
C VAL A 257 7.52 -9.94 11.68
N ILE A 258 7.25 -8.92 10.86
CA ILE A 258 8.28 -8.07 10.22
C ILE A 258 9.11 -7.33 11.29
N LEU A 259 8.45 -6.65 12.22
CA LEU A 259 9.11 -5.91 13.30
C LEU A 259 9.92 -6.84 14.22
N ASN A 260 9.40 -8.03 14.55
CA ASN A 260 10.11 -9.02 15.37
C ASN A 260 11.35 -9.60 14.66
N ALA A 261 11.41 -9.53 13.33
CA ALA A 261 12.59 -9.87 12.55
C ALA A 261 13.61 -8.72 12.44
N ASN A 262 13.43 -7.63 13.21
CA ASN A 262 14.24 -6.40 13.15
C ASN A 262 14.21 -5.71 11.78
N VAL A 263 13.11 -5.87 11.03
CA VAL A 263 12.85 -5.12 9.80
C VAL A 263 12.02 -3.89 10.16
N ARG A 264 12.54 -2.70 9.82
CA ARG A 264 11.90 -1.43 10.18
C ARG A 264 10.62 -1.22 9.36
N VAL A 265 9.59 -0.65 9.96
CA VAL A 265 8.32 -0.36 9.28
C VAL A 265 7.99 1.12 9.44
N ILE A 266 7.77 1.80 8.32
CA ILE A 266 7.19 3.14 8.30
C ILE A 266 5.84 3.13 7.59
N PHE A 267 4.81 3.59 8.29
CA PHE A 267 3.53 3.98 7.70
C PHE A 267 3.55 5.49 7.48
N TYR A 268 3.25 5.93 6.27
CA TYR A 268 3.12 7.35 5.95
C TYR A 268 1.77 7.63 5.29
N ASN A 269 1.07 8.67 5.73
CA ASN A 269 -0.23 9.04 5.18
C ASN A 269 -0.26 10.52 4.80
N GLY A 270 -0.65 10.83 3.57
CA GLY A 270 -1.14 12.17 3.24
C GLY A 270 -2.39 12.49 4.07
N ASP A 271 -2.42 13.66 4.69
CA ASP A 271 -3.52 14.08 5.57
C ASP A 271 -4.80 14.50 4.82
N LEU A 272 -4.71 14.74 3.50
CA LEU A 272 -5.85 15.07 2.62
C LEU A 272 -6.44 13.86 1.89
N ASP A 273 -5.91 12.67 2.14
CA ASP A 273 -6.46 11.44 1.58
C ASP A 273 -7.68 10.98 2.37
N MET A 274 -8.85 10.94 1.73
CA MET A 274 -10.05 10.38 2.32
C MET A 274 -10.15 8.87 2.11
N ARG A 275 -9.54 8.34 1.04
CA ARG A 275 -9.64 6.93 0.66
C ARG A 275 -8.94 6.03 1.66
N CYS A 276 -7.73 6.36 2.08
CA CYS A 276 -6.96 5.64 3.10
C CYS A 276 -6.45 6.63 4.14
N ASN A 277 -7.41 7.21 4.86
CA ASN A 277 -7.16 8.38 5.69
C ASN A 277 -6.13 8.15 6.81
N MET A 278 -5.51 9.26 7.24
CA MET A 278 -4.46 9.22 8.26
C MET A 278 -4.92 8.67 9.62
N LEU A 279 -6.21 8.77 9.97
CA LEU A 279 -6.73 8.27 11.25
C LEU A 279 -6.68 6.74 11.27
N MET A 280 -6.98 6.08 10.15
CA MET A 280 -6.81 4.62 10.01
C MET A 280 -5.36 4.23 10.25
N GLY A 281 -4.41 4.87 9.55
CA GLY A 281 -2.98 4.58 9.70
C GLY A 281 -2.49 4.79 11.13
N GLN A 282 -2.93 5.88 11.78
CA GLN A 282 -2.57 6.18 13.17
C GLN A 282 -3.14 5.15 14.14
N ARG A 283 -4.46 4.89 14.08
CA ARG A 283 -5.12 3.92 14.97
C ARG A 283 -4.61 2.50 14.77
N PHE A 284 -4.34 2.10 13.52
CA PHE A 284 -3.74 0.81 13.21
C PHE A 284 -2.36 0.69 13.87
N THR A 285 -1.53 1.72 13.72
CA THR A 285 -0.17 1.74 14.29
C THR A 285 -0.22 1.64 15.82
N GLU A 286 -1.11 2.37 16.48
CA GLU A 286 -1.29 2.27 17.94
C GLU A 286 -1.84 0.90 18.37
N LYS A 287 -2.78 0.31 17.62
CA LYS A 287 -3.33 -1.05 17.86
C LYS A 287 -2.27 -2.15 17.84
N LEU A 288 -1.10 -1.92 17.22
CA LEU A 288 0.01 -2.88 17.25
C LEU A 288 0.59 -3.07 18.67
N GLY A 289 0.44 -2.08 19.56
CA GLY A 289 0.77 -2.20 20.98
C GLY A 289 2.26 -2.06 21.32
N TYR A 290 3.07 -1.50 20.43
CA TYR A 290 4.47 -1.17 20.71
C TYR A 290 4.57 0.10 21.56
N LYS A 291 5.58 0.17 22.45
CA LYS A 291 5.79 1.34 23.31
C LYS A 291 6.27 2.53 22.48
N LEU A 292 5.89 3.74 22.91
CA LEU A 292 6.39 4.98 22.33
C LEU A 292 7.88 5.13 22.63
N LYS A 293 8.65 5.37 21.58
CA LYS A 293 10.06 5.80 21.68
C LYS A 293 10.13 7.32 21.78
N THR A 294 9.33 8.02 20.98
CA THR A 294 9.18 9.48 21.04
C THR A 294 7.71 9.86 20.90
N ILE A 295 7.28 10.86 21.68
CA ILE A 295 5.97 11.48 21.48
C ILE A 295 5.88 12.15 20.10
N LYS A 296 4.66 12.49 19.68
CA LYS A 296 4.41 13.08 18.36
C LYS A 296 5.24 14.36 18.16
N GLN A 297 6.00 14.41 17.07
CA GLN A 297 6.90 15.52 16.73
C GLN A 297 6.69 15.96 15.29
N ALA A 298 6.81 17.26 15.03
CA ALA A 298 6.89 17.76 13.66
C ALA A 298 8.26 17.39 13.05
N TRP A 299 8.28 17.03 11.76
CA TRP A 299 9.51 16.96 10.98
C TRP A 299 9.53 18.08 9.96
N ILE A 300 10.72 18.60 9.67
CA ILE A 300 10.91 19.87 8.95
C ILE A 300 11.70 19.62 7.67
N VAL A 301 11.22 20.19 6.57
CA VAL A 301 11.91 20.22 5.28
C VAL A 301 12.00 21.67 4.83
N ASN A 302 13.20 22.15 4.53
CA ASN A 302 13.45 23.53 4.07
C ASN A 302 12.81 24.62 4.95
N GLY A 303 12.84 24.43 6.28
CA GLY A 303 12.28 25.39 7.25
C GLY A 303 10.74 25.36 7.37
N GLN A 304 10.05 24.42 6.72
CA GLN A 304 8.61 24.22 6.81
C GLN A 304 8.27 22.86 7.40
N ILE A 305 7.12 22.76 8.08
CA ILE A 305 6.63 21.48 8.63
C ILE A 305 6.21 20.58 7.47
N GLY A 306 6.94 19.49 7.26
CA GLY A 306 6.61 18.45 6.28
C GLY A 306 5.50 17.51 6.76
N GLY A 307 5.35 17.38 8.08
CA GLY A 307 4.31 16.58 8.71
C GLY A 307 4.61 16.28 10.16
N PHE A 308 3.95 15.26 10.72
CA PHE A 308 4.12 14.83 12.11
C PHE A 308 4.45 13.35 12.18
N LYS A 309 5.40 12.97 13.01
CA LYS A 309 5.81 11.58 13.22
C LYS A 309 5.60 11.15 14.66
N THR A 310 5.35 9.86 14.84
CA THR A 310 5.42 9.17 16.12
C THR A 310 6.34 7.96 15.93
N GLU A 311 7.35 7.81 16.77
CA GLU A 311 8.27 6.67 16.73
C GLU A 311 7.98 5.73 17.89
N TYR A 312 8.00 4.44 17.60
CA TYR A 312 7.77 3.36 18.54
C TYR A 312 9.05 2.51 18.66
N GLU A 313 9.10 1.68 19.70
CA GLU A 313 10.12 0.64 19.82
C GLU A 313 10.08 -0.32 18.60
N ASN A 314 11.12 -1.15 18.47
CA ASN A 314 11.26 -2.16 17.40
C ASN A 314 11.30 -1.62 15.96
N GLY A 315 11.55 -0.32 15.78
CA GLY A 315 11.73 0.28 14.46
C GLY A 315 10.43 0.56 13.71
N LEU A 316 9.33 0.75 14.44
CA LEU A 316 8.03 1.17 13.91
C LEU A 316 7.89 2.70 13.94
N THR A 317 7.43 3.28 12.84
CA THR A 317 7.16 4.71 12.72
C THR A 317 5.83 4.93 12.01
N PHE A 318 5.01 5.84 12.54
CA PHE A 318 3.88 6.41 11.81
C PHE A 318 4.16 7.87 11.53
N THR A 319 3.87 8.34 10.32
CA THR A 319 3.98 9.76 10.00
C THR A 319 2.86 10.25 9.08
N THR A 320 2.45 11.50 9.26
CA THR A 320 1.65 12.22 8.28
C THR A 320 2.54 13.02 7.35
N VAL A 321 2.09 13.24 6.13
CA VAL A 321 2.70 14.18 5.18
C VAL A 321 1.69 15.29 4.92
N ARG A 322 2.02 16.49 5.41
CA ARG A 322 1.09 17.61 5.49
C ARG A 322 0.74 18.12 4.11
N GLY A 323 -0.55 18.24 3.81
CA GLY A 323 -1.08 18.73 2.55
C GLY A 323 -0.90 17.76 1.38
N ALA A 324 -0.66 16.47 1.65
CA ALA A 324 -0.60 15.44 0.63
C ALA A 324 -1.91 14.65 0.55
N GLY A 325 -2.30 14.28 -0.66
CA GLY A 325 -3.35 13.28 -0.90
C GLY A 325 -2.81 11.84 -0.88
N HIS A 326 -3.53 10.94 -1.52
CA HIS A 326 -3.29 9.48 -1.54
C HIS A 326 -1.90 9.12 -2.09
N ALA A 327 -1.59 9.64 -3.28
CA ALA A 327 -0.30 9.51 -3.93
C ALA A 327 0.70 10.52 -3.35
N VAL A 328 1.18 10.30 -2.13
CA VAL A 328 2.00 11.27 -1.38
C VAL A 328 3.17 11.85 -2.21
N PRO A 329 3.95 11.03 -2.95
CA PRO A 329 5.05 11.55 -3.77
C PRO A 329 4.61 12.46 -4.92
N GLN A 330 3.38 12.32 -5.40
CA GLN A 330 2.82 13.20 -6.44
C GLN A 330 2.51 14.59 -5.87
N TYR A 331 1.94 14.66 -4.67
CA TYR A 331 1.52 15.93 -4.06
C TYR A 331 2.66 16.65 -3.33
N LYS A 332 3.57 15.90 -2.71
CA LYS A 332 4.66 16.41 -1.87
C LYS A 332 5.99 15.72 -2.22
N PRO A 333 6.50 15.91 -3.45
CA PRO A 333 7.68 15.17 -3.94
C PRO A 333 8.95 15.45 -3.13
N GLN A 334 9.16 16.70 -2.68
CA GLN A 334 10.34 17.08 -1.91
C GLN A 334 10.32 16.45 -0.52
N GLU A 335 9.19 16.55 0.17
CA GLU A 335 8.99 16.02 1.51
C GLU A 335 9.00 14.48 1.48
N SER A 336 8.40 13.87 0.46
CA SER A 336 8.44 12.42 0.24
C SER A 336 9.85 11.91 0.00
N LEU A 337 10.64 12.61 -0.83
CA LEU A 337 12.03 12.24 -1.09
C LEU A 337 12.89 12.38 0.16
N TYR A 338 12.71 13.46 0.92
CA TYR A 338 13.38 13.65 2.22
C TYR A 338 13.03 12.48 3.16
N MET A 339 11.74 12.21 3.35
CA MET A 339 11.27 11.14 4.22
C MET A 339 11.82 9.78 3.80
N PHE A 340 11.78 9.47 2.51
CA PHE A 340 12.29 8.23 1.96
C PHE A 340 13.79 8.08 2.18
N LYS A 341 14.59 9.14 1.95
CA LYS A 341 16.03 9.13 2.21
C LYS A 341 16.34 8.88 3.69
N GLN A 342 15.65 9.57 4.61
CA GLN A 342 15.84 9.35 6.05
C GLN A 342 15.50 7.92 6.44
N PHE A 343 14.41 7.37 5.90
CA PHE A 343 14.05 5.98 6.12
C PHE A 343 15.15 5.03 5.63
N LEU A 344 15.66 5.19 4.41
CA LEU A 344 16.68 4.29 3.86
C LEU A 344 18.02 4.37 4.60
N ASP A 345 18.43 5.58 5.00
CA ASP A 345 19.67 5.83 5.74
C ASP A 345 19.55 5.48 7.23
N ASN A 346 18.36 5.07 7.70
CA ASN A 346 18.06 4.85 9.12
C ASN A 346 18.37 6.08 9.98
N LYS A 347 18.01 7.27 9.47
CA LYS A 347 18.12 8.55 10.16
C LYS A 347 16.76 8.99 10.70
N PRO A 348 16.74 9.80 11.77
CA PRO A 348 15.50 10.42 12.22
C PRO A 348 14.87 11.28 11.12
N LEU A 349 13.54 11.23 11.01
CA LEU A 349 12.76 12.18 10.21
C LEU A 349 12.84 13.61 10.74
#